data_AF-A0A427TPM0-F1
#
_entry.id   AF-A0A427TPM0-F1
#
_cell.length_a   1.000
_cell.length_b   1.000
_cell.length_c   1.000
_cell.angle_alpha   90.00
_cell.angle_beta   90.00
_cell.angle_gamma   90.00
#
_symmetry.space_group_name_H-M   'P 1'
#
loop_
_entity.id
_entity.type
_entity.pdbx_description
1 polymer ?
#
loop_
_entity_poly.entity_id
_entity_poly.type
_entity_poly.pdbx_seq_one_letter_code
_entity_poly.pdbx_strand_id
1 'polypeptide(L)'
;MIEKNRLENDFDIVLDELLFDIPQTNLNQVLTRNNPTGKTIVVADDSQSICTHTAIILEQQGFNVIKASNGQEVLNQFKTSIVDLVIMDIEMPKVDGLEAASKIRLFSNIPILAHTGDDTQHMIEKIYESG
;
A
#
# COMPACT_ATOMS: atom_id res chain seq x y z
N MET A 1 35.26 -5.40 6.79
CA MET A 1 35.97 -4.85 5.60
C MET A 1 35.41 -5.41 4.30
N ILE A 2 35.05 -6.70 4.23
CA ILE A 2 34.47 -7.35 3.03
C ILE A 2 33.03 -6.89 2.76
N GLU A 3 32.16 -6.81 3.79
CA GLU A 3 30.76 -6.36 3.60
C GLU A 3 30.63 -4.90 3.15
N LYS A 4 31.50 -4.00 3.68
CA LYS A 4 31.50 -2.59 3.27
C LYS A 4 31.90 -2.43 1.79
N ASN A 5 32.93 -3.16 1.33
CA ASN A 5 33.31 -3.16 -0.08
C ASN A 5 32.23 -3.78 -0.97
N ARG A 6 31.51 -4.80 -0.50
CA ARG A 6 30.40 -5.40 -1.24
C ARG A 6 29.21 -4.44 -1.35
N LEU A 7 28.88 -3.72 -0.28
CA LEU A 7 27.88 -2.66 -0.30
C LEU A 7 28.26 -1.49 -1.23
N GLU A 8 29.54 -1.12 -1.31
CA GLU A 8 29.98 -0.01 -2.15
C GLU A 8 30.05 -0.37 -3.64
N ASN A 9 30.40 -1.62 -3.98
CA ASN A 9 30.60 -2.05 -5.37
C ASN A 9 29.37 -2.72 -6.00
N ASP A 10 28.57 -3.40 -5.19
CA ASP A 10 27.41 -4.20 -5.62
C ASP A 10 26.14 -3.75 -4.88
N PHE A 11 26.01 -2.44 -4.59
CA PHE A 11 24.94 -1.88 -3.75
C PHE A 11 23.55 -2.36 -4.17
N ASP A 12 23.25 -2.30 -5.47
CA ASP A 12 21.96 -2.69 -6.03
C ASP A 12 21.66 -4.18 -5.78
N ILE A 13 22.66 -5.05 -5.92
CA ILE A 13 22.54 -6.50 -5.70
C ILE A 13 22.35 -6.82 -4.22
N VAL A 14 23.09 -6.12 -3.35
CA VAL A 14 22.95 -6.29 -1.90
C VAL A 14 21.58 -5.82 -1.43
N LEU A 15 21.05 -4.74 -2.00
CA LEU A 15 19.71 -4.27 -1.71
C LEU A 15 18.64 -5.27 -2.18
N ASP A 16 18.83 -5.87 -3.35
CA ASP A 16 17.94 -6.92 -3.89
C ASP A 16 17.88 -8.15 -2.99
N GLU A 17 19.04 -8.66 -2.59
CA GLU A 17 19.14 -9.82 -1.71
C GLU A 17 18.51 -9.55 -0.34
N LEU A 18 18.74 -8.36 0.23
CA LEU A 18 18.24 -8.01 1.57
C LEU A 18 16.74 -7.72 1.62
N LEU A 19 16.15 -7.18 0.54
CA LEU A 19 14.76 -6.73 0.56
C LEU A 19 13.76 -7.80 0.11
N PHE A 20 14.17 -8.78 -0.71
CA PHE A 20 13.19 -9.61 -1.41
C PHE A 20 13.39 -11.14 -1.33
N ASP A 21 14.51 -11.68 -0.87
CA ASP A 21 14.71 -13.16 -0.78
C ASP A 21 14.40 -13.92 -2.10
N ILE A 22 14.53 -13.30 -3.28
CA ILE A 22 14.28 -13.95 -4.58
C ILE A 22 15.49 -13.78 -5.51
N PRO A 23 16.09 -14.88 -6.02
CA PRO A 23 17.12 -14.80 -7.03
C PRO A 23 16.47 -14.48 -8.39
N GLN A 24 16.92 -13.39 -9.02
CA GLN A 24 16.62 -12.97 -10.41
C GLN A 24 15.36 -12.13 -10.65
N THR A 25 15.29 -10.97 -10.00
CA THR A 25 14.50 -9.86 -10.55
C THR A 25 15.44 -8.74 -10.94
N ASN A 26 15.41 -8.29 -12.20
CA ASN A 26 16.24 -7.18 -12.63
C ASN A 26 15.66 -5.90 -12.02
N LEU A 27 16.31 -5.38 -10.97
CA LEU A 27 15.85 -4.22 -10.19
C LEU A 27 15.54 -3.00 -11.07
N ASN A 28 16.29 -2.82 -12.16
CA ASN A 28 16.02 -1.75 -13.14
C ASN A 28 14.67 -1.87 -13.86
N GLN A 29 14.08 -3.07 -13.96
CA GLN A 29 12.74 -3.28 -14.51
C GLN A 29 11.62 -3.13 -13.47
N VAL A 30 11.93 -3.35 -12.20
CA VAL A 30 10.98 -3.20 -11.07
C VAL A 30 11.00 -1.79 -10.47
N LEU A 31 12.11 -1.07 -10.53
CA LEU A 31 12.24 0.23 -9.88
C LEU A 31 11.84 1.43 -10.73
N THR A 32 11.48 1.27 -12.00
CA THR A 32 11.07 2.44 -12.81
C THR A 32 10.13 2.06 -13.95
N ARG A 33 8.84 1.92 -13.62
CA ARG A 33 7.79 2.32 -14.57
C ARG A 33 7.50 3.80 -14.37
N ASN A 34 8.39 4.68 -14.85
CA ASN A 34 8.16 6.14 -14.87
C ASN A 34 7.05 6.58 -15.84
N ASN A 35 6.28 5.64 -16.39
CA ASN A 35 5.13 5.96 -17.22
C ASN A 35 3.87 5.94 -16.35
N PRO A 36 3.08 7.02 -16.36
CA PRO A 36 1.80 7.05 -15.67
C PRO A 36 0.91 5.88 -16.10
N THR A 37 0.47 5.10 -15.12
CA THR A 37 -0.50 4.01 -15.31
C THR A 37 -1.91 4.55 -15.57
N GLY A 38 -2.16 5.81 -15.19
CA GLY A 38 -3.49 6.41 -15.13
C GLY A 38 -4.38 5.85 -14.01
N LYS A 39 -3.82 5.01 -13.14
CA LYS A 39 -4.52 4.34 -12.04
C LYS A 39 -4.31 5.08 -10.73
N THR A 40 -5.35 5.14 -9.90
CA THR A 40 -5.32 5.82 -8.61
C THR A 40 -5.46 4.84 -7.45
N ILE A 41 -4.51 4.89 -6.51
CA ILE A 41 -4.49 4.09 -5.30
C ILE A 41 -4.70 5.00 -4.09
N VAL A 42 -5.63 4.65 -3.21
CA VAL A 42 -5.73 5.29 -1.89
C VAL A 42 -4.92 4.47 -0.89
N VAL A 43 -4.02 5.10 -0.16
CA VAL A 43 -3.28 4.51 0.96
C VAL A 43 -3.78 5.15 2.25
N ALA A 44 -4.26 4.32 3.18
CA ALA A 44 -4.87 4.77 4.41
C ALA A 44 -4.25 4.09 5.64
N ASP A 45 -3.64 4.89 6.51
CA ASP A 45 -3.00 4.46 7.74
C ASP A 45 -2.90 5.69 8.66
N ASP A 46 -3.09 5.54 9.96
CA ASP A 46 -3.01 6.67 10.90
C ASP A 46 -1.56 7.15 11.12
N SER A 47 -0.57 6.30 10.77
CA SER A 47 0.84 6.65 10.67
C SER A 47 1.15 7.36 9.35
N GLN A 48 1.35 8.68 9.44
CA GLN A 48 1.80 9.51 8.32
C GLN A 48 3.10 8.99 7.68
N SER A 49 3.97 8.35 8.47
CA SER A 49 5.20 7.75 7.97
C SER A 49 4.91 6.58 7.03
N ILE A 50 4.06 5.64 7.44
CA ILE A 50 3.68 4.47 6.62
C ILE A 50 3.02 4.93 5.33
N CYS A 51 2.02 5.83 5.43
CA CYS A 51 1.36 6.43 4.27
C CYS A 51 2.36 7.05 3.29
N THR A 52 3.39 7.75 3.80
CA THR A 52 4.36 8.44 2.95
C THR A 52 5.32 7.47 2.27
N HIS A 53 5.84 6.47 2.99
CA HIS A 53 6.74 5.48 2.41
C HIS A 53 6.04 4.62 1.35
N THR A 54 4.84 4.13 1.65
CA THR A 54 4.04 3.35 0.69
C THR A 54 3.68 4.19 -0.54
N ALA A 55 3.33 5.47 -0.36
CA ALA A 55 3.06 6.36 -1.48
C ALA A 55 4.29 6.54 -2.39
N ILE A 56 5.47 6.80 -1.82
CA ILE A 56 6.72 6.95 -2.61
C ILE A 56 6.97 5.73 -3.49
N ILE A 57 6.83 4.52 -2.93
CA ILE A 57 7.04 3.27 -3.67
C ILE A 57 6.04 3.15 -4.82
N LEU A 58 4.76 3.40 -4.57
CA LEU A 58 3.71 3.29 -5.59
C LEU A 58 3.80 4.39 -6.66
N GLU A 59 4.14 5.62 -6.28
CA GLU A 59 4.35 6.73 -7.22
C GLU A 59 5.53 6.46 -8.16
N GLN A 60 6.62 5.85 -7.68
CA GLN A 60 7.74 5.38 -8.50
C GLN A 60 7.34 4.32 -9.53
N GLN A 61 6.23 3.61 -9.29
CA GLN A 61 5.64 2.66 -10.24
C GLN A 61 4.63 3.31 -11.21
N GLY A 62 4.47 4.64 -11.14
CA GLY A 62 3.60 5.41 -12.03
C GLY A 62 2.13 5.44 -11.63
N PHE A 63 1.79 5.10 -10.38
CA PHE A 63 0.44 5.27 -9.84
C PHE A 63 0.21 6.69 -9.33
N ASN A 64 -1.03 7.17 -9.42
CA ASN A 64 -1.46 8.34 -8.65
C ASN A 64 -1.81 7.85 -7.23
N VAL A 65 -1.18 8.41 -6.20
CA VAL A 65 -1.46 8.00 -4.82
C VAL A 65 -2.18 9.10 -4.07
N ILE A 66 -3.26 8.72 -3.39
CA ILE A 66 -3.98 9.59 -2.47
C ILE A 66 -3.78 9.04 -1.06
N LYS A 67 -3.27 9.87 -0.16
CA LYS A 67 -3.06 9.50 1.25
C LYS A 67 -4.30 9.86 2.08
N ALA A 68 -4.66 9.00 3.01
CA ALA A 68 -5.71 9.20 3.99
C ALA A 68 -5.22 8.76 5.37
N SER A 69 -5.73 9.37 6.43
CA SER A 69 -5.33 9.08 7.82
C SER A 69 -6.41 8.36 8.63
N ASN A 70 -7.55 8.04 7.99
CA ASN A 70 -8.70 7.36 8.58
C ASN A 70 -9.69 6.95 7.50
N GLY A 71 -10.62 6.05 7.83
CA GLY A 71 -11.64 5.55 6.92
C GLY A 71 -12.60 6.63 6.42
N GLN A 72 -12.82 7.71 7.17
CA GLN A 72 -13.69 8.80 6.72
C GLN A 72 -13.08 9.60 5.57
N GLU A 73 -11.76 9.80 5.59
CA GLU A 73 -11.01 10.40 4.49
C GLU A 73 -11.04 9.50 3.26
N VAL A 74 -10.88 8.19 3.42
CA VAL A 74 -11.01 7.21 2.32
C VAL A 74 -12.38 7.34 1.66
N LEU A 75 -13.46 7.31 2.44
CA LEU A 75 -14.83 7.44 1.92
C LEU A 75 -15.06 8.78 1.19
N ASN A 76 -14.39 9.86 1.61
CA ASN A 76 -14.50 11.14 0.93
C ASN A 76 -13.80 11.15 -0.43
N GLN A 77 -12.74 10.35 -0.64
CA GLN A 77 -12.07 10.27 -1.94
C GLN A 77 -12.95 9.71 -3.04
N PHE A 78 -13.83 8.77 -2.72
CA PHE A 78 -14.79 8.23 -3.70
C PHE A 78 -15.80 9.27 -4.21
N LYS A 79 -15.93 10.42 -3.55
CA LYS A 79 -16.80 11.51 -4.00
C LYS A 79 -16.13 12.42 -5.02
N THR A 80 -14.80 12.48 -5.02
CA THR A 80 -14.01 13.45 -5.80
C THR A 80 -13.07 12.81 -6.80
N SER A 81 -12.82 11.51 -6.70
CA SER A 81 -11.78 10.81 -7.43
C SER A 81 -12.28 9.43 -7.89
N ILE A 82 -11.79 8.97 -9.04
CA ILE A 82 -11.90 7.57 -9.45
C ILE A 82 -10.78 6.82 -8.74
N VAL A 83 -11.15 5.83 -7.92
CA VAL A 83 -10.22 5.00 -7.15
C VAL A 83 -10.19 3.59 -7.75
N ASP A 84 -9.00 3.07 -8.03
CA ASP A 84 -8.81 1.73 -8.60
C ASP A 84 -8.44 0.68 -7.54
N LEU A 85 -7.85 1.10 -6.42
CA LEU A 85 -7.46 0.25 -5.29
C LEU A 85 -7.43 1.07 -3.99
N VAL A 86 -7.84 0.45 -2.89
CA VAL A 86 -7.60 0.97 -1.53
C VAL A 86 -6.64 0.02 -0.83
N ILE A 87 -5.56 0.55 -0.25
CA ILE A 87 -4.70 -0.13 0.71
C ILE A 87 -4.95 0.54 2.05
N MET A 88 -5.42 -0.21 3.05
CA MET A 88 -5.96 0.41 4.26
C MET A 88 -5.64 -0.41 5.51
N ASP A 89 -5.22 0.29 6.56
CA ASP A 89 -5.17 -0.28 7.90
C ASP A 89 -6.57 -0.45 8.50
N ILE A 90 -6.70 -1.43 9.38
CA ILE A 90 -7.96 -1.72 10.06
C ILE A 90 -8.14 -0.76 11.23
N GLU A 91 -7.11 -0.56 12.04
CA GLU A 91 -7.24 0.15 13.31
C GLU A 91 -6.92 1.64 13.17
N MET A 92 -7.85 2.38 12.59
CA MET A 92 -7.72 3.82 12.40
C MET A 92 -8.71 4.63 13.27
N PRO A 93 -8.38 5.89 13.63
CA PRO A 93 -9.31 6.76 14.34
C PRO A 93 -10.50 7.18 13.47
N LYS A 94 -11.56 7.69 14.12
CA LYS A 94 -12.83 8.14 13.52
C LYS A 94 -13.65 7.00 12.90
N VAL A 95 -13.27 6.53 11.72
CA VAL A 95 -13.91 5.40 11.02
C VAL A 95 -12.80 4.41 10.76
N ASP A 96 -12.97 3.20 11.30
CA ASP A 96 -12.02 2.11 11.13
C ASP A 96 -12.08 1.51 9.71
N GLY A 97 -11.11 0.67 9.38
CA GLY A 97 -10.98 0.08 8.05
C GLY A 97 -12.11 -0.89 7.69
N LEU A 98 -12.65 -1.64 8.66
CA LEU A 98 -13.74 -2.59 8.42
C LEU A 98 -15.05 -1.88 8.10
N GLU A 99 -15.36 -0.82 8.86
CA GLU A 99 -16.53 0.01 8.62
C GLU A 99 -16.41 0.75 7.28
N ALA A 100 -15.23 1.28 6.97
CA ALA A 100 -14.96 1.92 5.69
C ALA A 100 -15.13 0.93 4.51
N ALA A 101 -14.57 -0.27 4.61
CA ALA A 101 -14.71 -1.31 3.60
C ALA A 101 -16.18 -1.67 3.37
N SER A 102 -16.91 -1.96 4.46
CA SER A 102 -18.34 -2.28 4.42
C SER A 102 -19.15 -1.18 3.72
N LYS A 103 -18.85 0.10 4.02
CA LYS A 103 -19.49 1.25 3.37
C LYS A 103 -19.14 1.37 1.89
N ILE A 104 -17.88 1.14 1.52
CA ILE A 104 -17.43 1.14 0.11
C ILE A 104 -18.17 0.07 -0.69
N ARG A 105 -18.35 -1.12 -0.12
CA ARG A 105 -19.06 -2.25 -0.76
C ARG A 105 -20.51 -1.96 -1.10
N LEU A 106 -21.15 -0.98 -0.45
CA LEU A 106 -22.50 -0.55 -0.80
C LEU A 106 -22.60 0.11 -2.19
N PHE A 107 -21.48 0.62 -2.73
CA PHE A 107 -21.48 1.36 -3.99
C PHE A 107 -20.31 1.03 -4.93
N SER A 108 -19.35 0.20 -4.51
CA SER A 108 -18.16 -0.11 -5.30
C SER A 108 -17.60 -1.51 -5.00
N ASN A 109 -17.12 -2.19 -6.04
CA ASN A 109 -16.46 -3.51 -5.98
C ASN A 109 -14.94 -3.42 -6.21
N ILE A 110 -14.34 -2.24 -6.04
CA ILE A 110 -12.90 -2.12 -6.21
C ILE A 110 -12.16 -3.00 -5.19
N PRO A 111 -10.96 -3.51 -5.54
CA PRO A 111 -10.15 -4.24 -4.58
C PRO A 111 -9.83 -3.38 -3.35
N ILE A 112 -9.89 -4.00 -2.18
CA ILE A 112 -9.41 -3.44 -0.91
C ILE A 112 -8.36 -4.40 -0.38
N LEU A 113 -7.14 -3.90 -0.16
CA LEU A 113 -6.06 -4.62 0.47
C LEU A 113 -5.96 -4.14 1.92
N ALA A 114 -6.40 -4.98 2.85
CA ALA A 114 -6.19 -4.74 4.27
C ALA A 114 -4.73 -5.00 4.62
N HIS A 115 -4.11 -4.08 5.36
CA HIS A 115 -2.79 -4.26 5.95
C HIS A 115 -2.90 -3.96 7.44
N THR A 116 -2.73 -4.97 8.30
CA THR A 116 -2.89 -4.83 9.75
C THR A 116 -1.76 -5.57 10.49
N GLY A 117 -1.45 -5.11 11.70
CA GLY A 117 -0.55 -5.81 12.62
C GLY A 117 -1.24 -6.91 13.44
N ASP A 118 -2.58 -7.01 13.41
CA ASP A 118 -3.35 -8.06 14.08
C ASP A 118 -3.60 -9.23 13.11
N ASP A 119 -2.94 -10.35 13.36
CA ASP A 119 -3.02 -11.58 12.57
C ASP A 119 -3.97 -12.63 13.16
N THR A 120 -4.81 -12.25 14.13
CA THR A 120 -5.75 -13.20 14.75
C THR A 120 -6.80 -13.69 13.76
N GLN A 121 -7.18 -14.96 13.87
CA GLN A 121 -8.20 -15.59 13.03
C GLN A 121 -9.53 -14.81 13.03
N HIS A 122 -9.90 -14.26 14.19
CA HIS A 122 -11.11 -13.44 14.34
C HIS A 122 -11.03 -12.13 13.53
N MET A 123 -9.86 -11.50 13.47
CA MET A 123 -9.66 -10.31 12.64
C MET A 123 -9.75 -10.67 11.16
N ILE A 124 -9.10 -11.75 10.74
CA ILE A 124 -9.13 -12.25 9.36
C ILE A 124 -10.58 -12.51 8.90
N GLU A 125 -11.39 -13.17 9.72
CA GLU A 125 -12.81 -13.42 9.43
C GLU A 125 -13.59 -12.12 9.21
N LYS A 126 -13.41 -11.13 10.10
CA LYS A 126 -14.05 -9.81 9.96
C LYS A 126 -13.63 -9.09 8.67
N ILE A 127 -12.37 -9.17 8.28
CA ILE A 127 -11.89 -8.57 7.02
C ILE A 127 -12.68 -9.16 5.85
N TYR A 128 -12.77 -10.49 5.76
CA TYR A 128 -13.50 -11.15 4.69
C TYR A 128 -15.00 -10.81 4.68
N GLU A 129 -15.62 -10.65 5.86
CA GLU A 129 -17.03 -10.25 5.97
C GLU A 129 -17.28 -8.78 5.57
N SER A 130 -16.30 -7.90 5.81
CA SER A 130 -16.39 -6.47 5.47
C SER A 130 -16.21 -6.18 3.97
N GLY A 131 -15.66 -7.16 3.25
CA GLY A 131 -15.69 -7.27 1.80
C GLY A 131 -14.41 -6.94 1.06
#